data_AF-A0A9C5Z9T2-F1
#
_entry.id   AF-A0A9C5Z9T2-F1
#
_cell.length_a   1.000
_cell.length_b   1.000
_cell.length_c   1.000
_cell.angle_alpha   90.00
_cell.angle_beta   90.00
_cell.angle_gamma   90.00
#
_symmetry.space_group_name_H-M   'P 1'
#
loop_
_entity.id
_entity.type
_entity.pdbx_description
1 polymer ?
#
loop_
_entity_poly.entity_id
_entity_poly.type
_entity_poly.pdbx_seq_one_letter_code
_entity_poly.pdbx_strand_id
1 'polypeptide(L)'
;MRLVISSLMLYVTTVAVVNANECGLNSECTPIADCPLIRDYFNVIKRKPYCNLDRPGAHVCCRKSSQDNTKPKYVDFPFERECRSYGSSPSLQNPLRKECNRTPDIVDRVKAKPKEFPFMALVHPKVRGKVGNYCGGVLISKKYVLTSASCFFSH
;
A
#
# COMPACT_ATOMS: atom_id res chain seq x y z
N MET A 1 47.47 56.99 -9.32
CA MET A 1 46.93 56.26 -10.49
C MET A 1 46.21 55.03 -9.94
N ARG A 2 44.88 55.01 -10.02
CA ARG A 2 44.03 53.99 -9.39
C ARG A 2 44.14 52.68 -10.17
N LEU A 3 44.54 51.59 -9.52
CA LEU A 3 44.32 50.23 -9.99
C LEU A 3 43.34 49.58 -9.02
N VAL A 4 42.06 49.70 -9.38
CA VAL A 4 40.95 49.00 -8.72
C VAL A 4 41.06 47.54 -9.15
N ILE A 5 41.67 46.70 -8.33
CA ILE A 5 41.62 45.25 -8.51
C ILE A 5 40.27 44.80 -7.94
N SER A 6 39.22 45.01 -8.72
CA SER A 6 37.90 44.45 -8.43
C SER A 6 38.05 42.93 -8.53
N SER A 7 37.78 42.23 -7.43
CA SER A 7 37.79 40.78 -7.33
C SER A 7 36.86 40.18 -8.37
N LEU A 8 37.40 39.90 -9.56
CA LEU A 8 36.73 39.13 -10.59
C LEU A 8 36.56 37.73 -10.00
N MET A 9 35.37 37.47 -9.45
CA MET A 9 34.93 36.15 -9.01
C MET A 9 35.18 35.17 -10.16
N LEU A 10 36.24 34.38 -10.04
CA LEU A 10 36.43 33.16 -10.83
C LEU A 10 35.30 32.22 -10.45
N TYR A 11 34.16 32.36 -11.12
CA TYR A 11 33.05 31.43 -11.04
C TYR A 11 33.51 30.14 -11.73
N VAL A 12 34.12 29.24 -10.95
CA VAL A 12 34.35 27.86 -11.38
C VAL A 12 32.99 27.18 -11.40
N THR A 13 32.30 27.22 -12.55
CA THR A 13 31.11 26.41 -12.76
C THR A 13 31.56 24.97 -12.95
N THR A 14 31.53 24.18 -11.87
CA THR A 14 31.67 22.73 -11.98
C THR A 14 30.47 22.19 -12.76
N VAL A 15 30.67 21.86 -14.04
CA VAL A 15 29.67 21.13 -14.83
C VAL A 15 29.71 19.68 -14.36
N ALA A 16 28.74 19.29 -13.54
CA ALA A 16 28.51 17.89 -13.25
C ALA A 16 27.87 17.24 -14.50
N VAL A 17 28.67 16.48 -15.25
CA VAL A 17 28.14 15.64 -16.33
C VAL A 17 27.40 14.48 -15.68
N VAL A 18 26.07 14.56 -15.63
CA VAL A 18 25.23 13.44 -15.19
C VAL A 18 25.06 12.50 -16.39
N ASN A 19 25.65 11.30 -16.32
CA ASN A 19 25.48 10.30 -17.36
C ASN A 19 24.03 9.81 -17.37
N ALA A 20 23.26 10.16 -18.42
CA ALA A 20 21.86 9.75 -18.56
C ALA A 20 21.68 8.22 -18.67
N ASN A 21 22.77 7.48 -18.89
CA ASN A 21 22.77 6.03 -19.00
C ASN A 21 22.90 5.32 -17.64
N GLU A 22 23.19 6.04 -16.56
CA GLU A 22 23.40 5.46 -15.24
C GLU A 22 22.18 5.62 -14.32
N CYS A 23 21.74 4.50 -13.76
CA CYS A 23 20.67 4.47 -12.77
C CYS A 23 21.23 4.80 -11.38
N GLY A 24 20.42 5.48 -10.55
CA GLY A 24 20.81 5.84 -9.18
C GLY A 24 20.94 4.65 -8.24
N LEU A 25 21.40 4.91 -7.01
CA LEU A 25 21.53 3.91 -5.94
C LEU A 25 20.24 3.08 -5.77
N ASN A 26 20.38 1.76 -5.66
CA ASN A 26 19.28 0.79 -5.54
C ASN A 26 18.36 0.69 -6.77
N SER A 27 18.84 1.04 -7.96
CA SER A 27 18.14 0.78 -9.21
C SER A 27 19.05 0.10 -10.24
N GLU A 28 18.43 -0.63 -11.16
CA GLU A 28 19.07 -1.38 -12.23
C GLU A 28 18.40 -1.06 -13.55
N CYS A 29 19.20 -0.96 -14.60
CA CYS A 29 18.70 -0.73 -15.95
C CYS A 29 18.22 -2.06 -16.53
N THR A 30 16.90 -2.22 -16.67
CA THR A 30 16.26 -3.45 -17.15
C THR A 30 15.24 -3.11 -18.25
N PRO A 31 14.90 -4.06 -19.16
CA PRO A 31 13.81 -3.86 -20.11
C PRO A 31 12.50 -3.49 -19.40
N ILE A 32 11.68 -2.63 -20.02
CA ILE A 32 10.37 -2.23 -19.44
C ILE A 32 9.49 -3.45 -19.11
N ALA A 33 9.57 -4.52 -19.90
CA ALA A 33 8.82 -5.75 -19.68
C ALA A 33 9.11 -6.40 -18.31
N ASP A 34 10.34 -6.23 -17.81
CA ASP A 34 10.87 -6.82 -16.57
C ASP A 34 10.72 -5.90 -15.35
N CYS A 35 10.03 -4.76 -15.51
CA CYS A 35 9.73 -3.83 -14.42
C CYS A 35 8.20 -3.61 -14.27
N PRO A 36 7.49 -4.45 -13.50
CA PRO A 36 6.02 -4.38 -13.38
C PRO A 36 5.51 -3.00 -12.95
N LEU A 37 6.22 -2.34 -12.02
CA LEU A 37 5.84 -1.00 -11.54
C LEU A 37 5.80 0.05 -12.65
N ILE A 38 6.75 0.01 -13.59
CA ILE A 38 6.79 0.97 -14.70
C ILE A 38 5.88 0.52 -15.84
N ARG A 39 5.81 -0.80 -16.11
CA ARG A 39 4.96 -1.38 -17.14
C ARG A 39 3.47 -1.12 -16.88
N ASP A 40 3.01 -1.37 -15.65
CA ASP A 40 1.59 -1.34 -15.32
C ASP A 40 1.08 0.11 -15.15
N TYR A 41 1.96 1.03 -14.75
CA TYR A 41 1.64 2.46 -14.57
C TYR A 41 2.21 3.35 -15.69
N PHE A 42 2.57 2.77 -16.83
CA PHE A 42 3.27 3.47 -17.91
C PHE A 42 2.55 4.75 -18.37
N ASN A 43 1.22 4.70 -18.45
CA ASN A 43 0.37 5.81 -18.86
C ASN A 43 0.24 6.91 -17.80
N VAL A 44 0.43 6.58 -16.53
CA VAL A 44 0.31 7.50 -15.38
C VAL A 44 1.63 8.22 -15.11
N ILE A 45 2.75 7.55 -15.38
CA ILE A 45 4.10 8.08 -15.14
C ILE A 45 4.41 9.15 -16.19
N LYS A 46 4.37 10.43 -15.76
CA LYS A 46 4.69 11.56 -16.64
C LYS A 46 6.14 11.54 -17.12
N ARG A 47 7.09 11.30 -16.21
CA ARG A 47 8.54 11.23 -16.49
C ARG A 47 9.03 9.80 -16.35
N LYS A 48 9.32 9.15 -17.48
CA LYS A 48 9.77 7.76 -17.52
C LYS A 48 11.29 7.75 -17.32
N PRO A 49 11.81 6.94 -16.38
CA PRO A 49 13.24 6.91 -16.08
C PRO A 49 13.94 5.98 -17.07
N TYR A 50 14.10 6.41 -18.32
CA TYR A 50 14.83 5.64 -19.32
C TYR A 50 16.33 5.55 -18.98
N CYS A 51 16.95 4.46 -19.38
CA CYS A 51 18.40 4.24 -19.28
C CYS A 51 18.89 3.51 -20.54
N ASN A 52 20.21 3.45 -20.73
CA ASN A 52 20.84 2.71 -21.83
C ASN A 52 20.24 3.04 -23.21
N LEU A 53 20.20 4.34 -23.53
CA LEU A 53 19.57 4.87 -24.74
C LEU A 53 20.32 4.52 -26.03
N ASP A 54 21.56 4.04 -25.91
CA ASP A 54 22.43 3.69 -27.03
C ASP A 54 22.06 2.35 -27.69
N ARG A 55 21.18 1.55 -27.08
CA ARG A 55 20.74 0.23 -27.60
C ARG A 55 19.30 0.28 -28.12
N PRO A 56 18.96 -0.52 -29.15
CA PRO A 56 17.58 -0.68 -29.56
C PRO A 56 16.74 -1.31 -28.43
N GLY A 57 15.57 -0.73 -28.18
CA GLY A 57 14.65 -1.19 -27.15
C GLY A 57 14.55 -0.24 -25.96
N ALA A 58 13.42 -0.28 -25.27
CA ALA A 58 13.15 0.63 -24.16
C ALA A 58 13.56 0.00 -22.83
N HIS A 59 14.61 0.56 -22.22
CA HIS A 59 15.11 0.18 -20.89
C HIS A 59 14.81 1.29 -19.90
N VAL A 60 14.54 0.89 -18.66
CA VAL A 60 14.20 1.82 -17.57
C VAL A 60 14.95 1.46 -16.29
N CYS A 61 15.25 2.48 -15.49
CA CYS A 61 15.80 2.30 -14.15
C CYS A 61 14.70 1.74 -13.24
N CYS A 62 14.72 0.44 -13.04
CA CYS A 62 13.83 -0.24 -12.11
C CYS A 62 14.50 -0.34 -10.74
N ARG A 63 13.76 -0.15 -9.66
CA ARG A 63 14.30 -0.34 -8.32
C ARG A 63 14.74 -1.81 -8.16
N LYS A 64 15.97 -2.05 -7.69
CA LYS A 64 16.43 -3.35 -7.20
C LYS A 64 15.61 -3.67 -5.94
N SER A 65 14.41 -4.19 -6.13
CA SER A 65 13.71 -4.85 -5.06
C SER A 65 14.19 -6.29 -5.04
N SER A 66 14.30 -6.86 -3.85
CA SER A 66 14.12 -8.29 -3.65
C SER A 66 12.90 -8.73 -4.47
N GLN A 67 13.10 -9.16 -5.72
CA GLN A 67 12.05 -9.62 -6.63
C GLN A 67 11.61 -11.02 -6.21
N ASP A 68 11.26 -11.18 -4.95
CA ASP A 68 10.38 -12.24 -4.46
C ASP A 68 9.02 -11.59 -4.17
N ASN A 69 8.34 -11.15 -5.23
CA ASN A 69 6.96 -10.68 -5.17
C ASN A 69 6.01 -11.55 -5.99
N THR A 70 6.43 -12.77 -6.37
CA THR A 70 5.50 -13.82 -6.79
C THR A 70 4.89 -14.55 -5.60
N LYS A 71 5.34 -14.26 -4.37
CA LYS A 71 4.56 -14.49 -3.16
C LYS A 71 4.25 -13.15 -2.52
N PRO A 72 2.99 -12.85 -2.17
CA PRO A 72 2.72 -11.74 -1.29
C PRO A 72 3.60 -11.94 -0.05
N LYS A 73 4.42 -10.94 0.29
CA LYS A 73 5.23 -10.87 1.53
C LYS A 73 4.42 -11.05 2.83
N TYR A 74 3.11 -11.29 2.68
CA TYR A 74 2.09 -11.35 3.69
C TYR A 74 1.47 -12.74 3.90
N VAL A 75 1.78 -13.74 3.06
CA VAL A 75 1.16 -15.09 3.15
C VAL A 75 1.45 -15.79 4.47
N ASP A 76 2.57 -15.45 5.12
CA ASP A 76 2.98 -16.06 6.39
C ASP A 76 2.49 -15.33 7.64
N PHE A 77 1.79 -14.19 7.52
CA PHE A 77 1.25 -13.56 8.71
C PHE A 77 0.11 -14.39 9.31
N PRO A 78 0.07 -14.55 10.63
CA PRO A 78 -0.99 -15.29 11.31
C PRO A 78 -2.40 -14.85 10.93
N PHE A 79 -2.61 -13.55 10.71
CA PHE A 79 -3.93 -13.01 10.39
C PHE A 79 -4.39 -13.36 8.96
N GLU A 80 -3.49 -13.42 7.96
CA GLU A 80 -3.82 -13.86 6.60
C GLU A 80 -4.26 -15.33 6.57
N ARG A 81 -3.55 -16.17 7.32
CA ARG A 81 -3.91 -17.59 7.50
C ARG A 81 -5.30 -17.74 8.12
N GLU A 82 -5.58 -16.95 9.16
CA GLU A 82 -6.87 -16.95 9.83
C GLU A 82 -7.99 -16.43 8.91
N CYS A 83 -7.76 -15.33 8.18
CA CYS A 83 -8.69 -14.81 7.17
C CYS A 83 -9.01 -15.85 6.09
N ARG A 84 -8.02 -16.59 5.59
CA ARG A 84 -8.24 -17.71 4.64
C ARG A 84 -9.05 -18.83 5.26
N SER A 85 -8.74 -19.23 6.50
CA SER A 85 -9.51 -20.25 7.22
C SER A 85 -10.98 -19.85 7.40
N TYR A 86 -11.26 -18.57 7.72
CA TYR A 86 -12.62 -18.06 7.79
C TYR A 86 -13.30 -17.98 6.41
N GLY A 87 -12.57 -17.58 5.37
CA GLY A 87 -13.06 -17.55 3.98
C GLY A 87 -13.42 -18.92 3.44
N SER A 88 -12.78 -19.99 3.94
CA SER A 88 -13.09 -21.38 3.63
C SER A 88 -14.19 -21.99 4.52
N SER A 89 -14.74 -21.24 5.49
CA SER A 89 -15.78 -21.73 6.39
C SER A 89 -17.07 -22.05 5.64
N PRO A 90 -17.75 -23.19 5.94
CA PRO A 90 -19.02 -23.55 5.31
C PRO A 90 -20.13 -22.51 5.43
N SER A 91 -20.10 -21.72 6.50
CA SER A 91 -21.03 -20.61 6.73
C SER A 91 -20.85 -19.44 5.77
N LEU A 92 -19.73 -19.39 5.04
CA LEU A 92 -19.36 -18.35 4.09
C LEU A 92 -19.35 -18.87 2.63
N GLN A 93 -19.85 -20.09 2.39
CA GLN A 93 -19.81 -20.78 1.09
C GLN A 93 -20.59 -20.09 -0.03
N ASN A 94 -21.37 -19.04 0.27
CA ASN A 94 -21.83 -18.15 -0.78
C ASN A 94 -20.74 -17.09 -1.01
N PRO A 95 -20.17 -16.98 -2.23
CA PRO A 95 -18.98 -16.16 -2.46
C PRO A 95 -19.30 -14.68 -2.18
N LEU A 96 -19.05 -14.22 -0.96
CA LEU A 96 -19.06 -12.80 -0.59
C LEU A 96 -18.18 -11.98 -1.52
N ARG A 97 -17.21 -12.61 -2.18
CA ARG A 97 -16.34 -12.01 -3.18
C ARG A 97 -17.08 -11.53 -4.45
N LYS A 98 -18.28 -12.07 -4.74
CA LYS A 98 -19.14 -11.61 -5.85
C LYS A 98 -20.16 -10.54 -5.39
N GLU A 99 -20.33 -10.38 -4.07
CA GLU A 99 -21.33 -9.50 -3.45
C GLU A 99 -20.76 -8.13 -3.02
N CYS A 100 -19.44 -7.98 -2.85
CA CYS A 100 -18.84 -6.70 -2.43
C CYS A 100 -19.03 -5.54 -3.42
N ASN A 101 -19.46 -5.82 -4.66
CA ASN A 101 -19.75 -4.82 -5.69
C ASN A 101 -21.25 -4.49 -5.82
N ARG A 102 -22.11 -5.08 -4.99
CA ARG A 102 -23.54 -4.72 -5.00
C ARG A 102 -23.75 -3.53 -4.08
N THR A 103 -24.31 -2.45 -4.62
CA THR A 103 -24.99 -1.46 -3.79
C THR A 103 -26.13 -2.20 -3.08
N PRO A 104 -26.14 -2.29 -1.74
CA PRO A 104 -27.20 -3.01 -1.05
C PRO A 104 -28.51 -2.30 -1.32
N ASP A 105 -29.41 -2.95 -2.04
CA ASP A 105 -30.78 -2.48 -2.17
C ASP A 105 -31.38 -2.45 -0.77
N ILE A 106 -31.86 -1.28 -0.35
CA ILE A 106 -32.30 -1.04 1.04
C ILE A 106 -33.58 -1.83 1.33
N VAL A 107 -34.31 -2.22 0.29
CA VAL A 107 -35.61 -2.89 0.36
C VAL A 107 -35.52 -4.33 0.86
N ASP A 108 -34.40 -5.03 0.61
CA ASP A 108 -34.26 -6.48 0.89
C ASP A 108 -33.29 -6.82 2.04
N ARG A 109 -33.14 -5.94 3.04
CA ARG A 109 -32.27 -6.22 4.19
C ARG A 109 -32.89 -7.29 5.09
N VAL A 110 -32.32 -8.49 5.05
CA VAL A 110 -32.65 -9.57 5.98
C VAL A 110 -31.81 -9.50 7.26
N LYS A 111 -32.41 -9.86 8.39
CA LYS A 111 -31.70 -9.95 9.67
C LYS A 111 -30.63 -11.03 9.58
N ALA A 112 -29.39 -10.69 9.98
CA ALA A 112 -28.30 -11.65 10.00
C ALA A 112 -28.64 -12.86 10.91
N LYS A 113 -28.32 -14.06 10.43
CA LYS A 113 -28.45 -15.30 11.18
C LYS A 113 -27.40 -15.35 12.31
N PRO A 114 -27.65 -16.09 13.39
CA PRO A 114 -26.64 -16.33 14.42
C PRO A 114 -25.35 -16.88 13.80
N LYS A 115 -24.21 -16.28 14.15
CA LYS A 115 -22.86 -16.64 13.65
C LYS A 115 -22.64 -16.46 12.14
N GLU A 116 -23.49 -15.71 11.45
CA GLU A 116 -23.26 -15.35 10.04
C GLU A 116 -22.00 -14.48 9.87
N PHE A 117 -21.81 -13.52 10.79
CA PHE A 117 -20.60 -12.69 10.85
C PHE A 117 -19.86 -12.94 12.17
N PRO A 118 -19.11 -14.05 12.29
CA PRO A 118 -18.51 -14.47 13.56
C PRO A 118 -17.39 -13.53 14.04
N PHE A 119 -16.89 -12.66 13.16
CA PHE A 119 -15.89 -11.64 13.49
C PHE A 119 -16.49 -10.34 14.04
N MET A 120 -17.83 -10.15 14.00
CA MET A 120 -18.46 -8.97 14.57
C MET A 120 -18.32 -8.97 16.09
N ALA A 121 -17.78 -7.87 16.63
CA ALA A 121 -17.59 -7.67 18.05
C ALA A 121 -18.39 -6.46 18.54
N LEU A 122 -18.96 -6.58 19.73
CA LEU A 122 -19.52 -5.46 20.48
C LEU A 122 -18.47 -4.97 21.47
N VAL A 123 -18.07 -3.70 21.35
CA VAL A 123 -17.09 -3.06 22.22
C VAL A 123 -17.82 -2.23 23.26
N HIS A 124 -17.54 -2.52 24.53
CA HIS A 124 -18.14 -1.84 25.67
C HIS A 124 -17.06 -1.13 26.50
N PRO A 125 -16.77 0.15 26.20
CA PRO A 125 -15.75 0.90 26.92
C PRO A 125 -16.24 1.21 28.35
N LYS A 126 -15.46 0.80 29.36
CA LYS A 126 -15.70 1.17 30.75
C LYS A 126 -14.65 2.21 31.16
N VAL A 127 -15.05 3.48 31.19
CA VAL A 127 -14.16 4.59 31.56
C VAL A 127 -14.59 5.12 32.93
N ARG A 128 -13.70 5.05 33.92
CA ARG A 128 -13.92 5.57 35.29
C ARG A 128 -15.22 5.09 35.96
N GLY A 129 -15.56 3.82 35.75
CA GLY A 129 -16.77 3.22 36.34
C GLY A 129 -18.09 3.57 35.64
N LYS A 130 -18.07 4.49 34.67
CA LYS A 130 -19.21 4.75 33.78
C LYS A 130 -19.12 3.86 32.55
N VAL A 131 -20.26 3.31 32.18
CA VAL A 131 -20.47 2.58 30.94
C VAL A 131 -20.54 3.60 29.80
N GLY A 132 -19.57 3.58 28.90
CA GLY A 132 -19.59 4.39 27.68
C GLY A 132 -20.56 3.82 26.64
N ASN A 133 -20.72 4.54 25.52
CA ASN A 133 -21.57 4.09 24.42
C ASN A 133 -21.05 2.79 23.80
N TYR A 134 -21.99 1.94 23.35
CA TYR A 134 -21.65 0.74 22.62
C TYR A 134 -21.03 1.09 21.27
N CYS A 135 -19.92 0.43 20.96
CA CYS A 135 -19.24 0.53 19.68
C CYS A 135 -19.22 -0.82 18.96
N GLY A 136 -19.11 -0.76 17.63
CA GLY A 136 -18.78 -1.93 16.82
C GLY A 136 -17.27 -2.19 16.81
N GLY A 137 -16.90 -3.43 16.53
CA GLY A 137 -15.53 -3.84 16.28
C GLY A 137 -15.47 -5.11 15.44
N VAL A 138 -14.26 -5.47 15.01
CA VAL A 138 -14.01 -6.67 14.21
C VAL A 138 -12.85 -7.45 14.82
N LEU A 139 -13.05 -8.75 15.07
CA LEU A 139 -12.01 -9.65 15.52
C LEU A 139 -10.99 -9.89 14.40
N ILE A 140 -9.76 -9.40 14.57
CA ILE A 140 -8.67 -9.56 13.58
C ILE A 140 -7.67 -10.65 13.97
N SER A 141 -7.75 -11.16 15.21
CA SER A 141 -6.99 -12.31 15.70
C SER A 141 -7.60 -12.85 16.98
N LYS A 142 -7.07 -13.97 17.50
CA LYS A 142 -7.51 -14.58 18.77
C LYS A 142 -7.49 -13.64 19.99
N LYS A 143 -6.72 -12.54 19.95
CA LYS A 143 -6.55 -11.62 21.09
C LYS A 143 -6.80 -10.15 20.76
N TYR A 144 -7.10 -9.81 19.50
CA TYR A 144 -7.20 -8.42 19.07
C TYR A 144 -8.50 -8.14 18.32
N VAL A 145 -9.17 -7.06 18.72
CA VAL A 145 -10.35 -6.48 18.07
C VAL A 145 -9.95 -5.12 17.52
N LEU A 146 -10.23 -4.89 16.24
CA LEU A 146 -10.09 -3.59 15.58
C LEU A 146 -11.37 -2.78 15.79
N THR A 147 -11.24 -1.51 16.19
CA THR A 147 -12.36 -0.58 16.39
C THR A 147 -11.88 0.87 16.22
N SER A 148 -12.79 1.84 16.32
CA SER A 148 -12.44 3.26 16.28
C SER A 148 -11.85 3.73 17.60
N ALA A 149 -10.79 4.55 17.53
CA ALA A 149 -10.23 5.21 18.71
C ALA A 149 -11.28 6.08 19.45
N SER A 150 -12.20 6.71 18.70
CA SER A 150 -13.26 7.56 19.25
C SER A 150 -14.19 6.82 20.23
N CYS A 151 -14.23 5.49 20.18
CA CYS A 151 -15.00 4.67 21.12
C CYS A 151 -14.50 4.78 22.57
N PHE A 152 -13.25 5.17 22.77
CA PHE A 152 -12.65 5.30 24.10
C PHE A 152 -12.43 6.76 24.52
N PHE A 153 -12.53 7.68 23.57
CA PHE A 153 -12.36 9.12 23.78
C PHE A 153 -13.71 9.83 23.62
N SER A 154 -14.70 9.43 24.41
CA SER A 154 -15.87 10.28 24.66
C SER A 154 -15.48 11.27 25.75
N HIS A 155 -15.26 12.53 25.36
CA HIS A 155 -15.13 13.68 26.26
C HIS A 155 -16.40 13.90 27.07
#